data_AF-A0A7H8GMG7-F1
#
_entry.id   AF-A0A7H8GMG7-F1
#
_cell.length_a   1.000
_cell.length_b   1.000
_cell.length_c   1.000
_cell.angle_alpha   90.00
_cell.angle_beta   90.00
_cell.angle_gamma   90.00
#
_symmetry.space_group_name_H-M   'P 1'
#
loop_
_entity.id
_entity.type
_entity.pdbx_description
1 polymer ?
#
loop_
_entity_poly.entity_id
_entity_poly.type
_entity_poly.pdbx_seq_one_letter_code
_entity_poly.pdbx_strand_id
1 'polypeptide(L)'
;MPTKAPITASSTLSSAVLLSLPRVDGVDPQDPAGTLPPDAKQVGIVCVIDRWLSFPVSGARKDRVEIFIVGNPDFVAWAEYGVADDAVEFRISVAPEKLPDVATFELFYTVRSINPTTSEKRRLTYAIVAPPQRLKEAGFPDADIWGYIGCHKNYPDDPESLFIWEGGRVEIPFDDLFDLNDVLRVYWQAWGSLYGPGELVDPLTPEFEFNEVVTDVVNKQAVKLVIKPFASHIEPMRNNHSATVNYQLLRNGIPIFRSFTGLVKVDRVIPGQSEYCADSSWMT
;
A
#
# COMPACT_ATOMS: atom_id res chain seq x y z
N MET A 1 54.22 49.36 32.71
CA MET A 1 53.84 48.90 31.36
C MET A 1 54.07 47.40 31.30
N PRO A 2 53.00 46.58 31.35
CA PRO A 2 53.14 45.13 31.31
C PRO A 2 53.03 44.60 29.88
N THR A 3 54.03 43.80 29.51
CA THR A 3 54.14 43.01 28.27
C THR A 3 52.98 42.03 28.16
N LYS A 4 52.15 42.19 27.11
CA LYS A 4 51.07 41.26 26.77
C LYS A 4 51.68 40.08 26.00
N ALA A 5 51.69 38.90 26.63
CA ALA A 5 52.04 37.64 25.98
C ALA A 5 51.08 37.35 24.80
N PRO A 6 51.56 36.73 23.70
CA PRO A 6 50.68 36.34 22.62
C PRO A 6 49.82 35.15 23.07
N ILE A 7 48.51 35.29 22.87
CA ILE A 7 47.54 34.21 23.04
C ILE A 7 47.83 33.19 21.95
N THR A 8 48.33 32.03 22.35
CA THR A 8 48.43 30.83 21.53
C THR A 8 47.05 30.54 20.96
N ALA A 9 46.87 30.67 19.65
CA ALA A 9 45.69 30.18 18.98
C ALA A 9 45.71 28.65 19.09
N SER A 10 44.87 28.10 19.98
CA SER A 10 44.54 26.68 19.94
C SER A 10 43.94 26.36 18.57
N SER A 11 44.71 25.67 17.75
CA SER A 11 44.26 25.08 16.50
C SER A 11 43.27 23.96 16.82
N THR A 12 41.98 24.27 16.88
CA THR A 12 40.93 23.26 16.81
C THR A 12 40.71 22.89 15.35
N LEU A 13 41.53 21.98 14.83
CA LEU A 13 41.22 21.24 13.60
C LEU A 13 40.99 19.77 13.98
N SER A 14 39.82 19.51 14.56
CA SER A 14 39.19 18.19 14.47
C SER A 14 38.33 18.21 13.22
N SER A 15 38.94 17.96 12.06
CA SER A 15 38.19 17.59 10.87
C SER A 15 37.66 16.17 11.11
N ALA A 16 36.44 16.06 11.63
CA ALA A 16 35.73 14.79 11.64
C ALA A 16 35.67 14.29 10.19
N VAL A 17 36.23 13.11 9.93
CA VAL A 17 36.15 12.45 8.62
C VAL A 17 34.68 12.07 8.44
N LEU A 18 33.92 12.92 7.76
CA LEU A 18 32.50 12.70 7.53
C LEU A 18 32.35 11.58 6.50
N LEU A 19 31.64 10.52 6.85
CA LEU A 19 31.21 9.52 5.89
C LEU A 19 30.18 10.16 4.93
N SER A 20 30.15 9.70 3.68
CA SER A 20 29.10 10.07 2.74
C SER A 20 27.71 9.73 3.30
N LEU A 21 26.68 10.47 2.89
CA LEU A 21 25.31 10.03 3.10
C LEU A 21 25.10 8.66 2.42
N PRO A 22 24.38 7.72 3.05
CA PRO A 22 24.04 6.47 2.38
C PRO A 22 23.24 6.76 1.11
N ARG A 23 23.49 6.02 0.04
CA ARG A 23 22.66 6.03 -1.16
C ARG A 23 21.79 4.78 -1.18
N VAL A 24 20.75 4.79 -2.01
CA VAL A 24 19.88 3.63 -2.25
C VAL A 24 19.70 3.47 -3.75
N ASP A 25 19.88 2.25 -4.27
CA ASP A 25 19.63 1.96 -5.68
C ASP A 25 18.19 2.36 -6.07
N GLY A 26 18.04 3.05 -7.20
CA GLY A 26 16.74 3.53 -7.68
C GLY A 26 16.24 4.81 -7.02
N VAL A 27 16.95 5.38 -6.04
CA VAL A 27 16.65 6.69 -5.46
C VAL A 27 17.58 7.74 -6.04
N ASP A 28 17.01 8.83 -6.58
CA ASP A 28 17.80 9.96 -7.08
C ASP A 28 18.65 10.56 -5.92
N PRO A 29 19.99 10.66 -6.07
CA PRO A 29 20.84 11.29 -5.07
C PRO A 29 20.49 12.75 -4.77
N GLN A 30 19.82 13.45 -5.70
CA GLN A 30 19.38 14.84 -5.53
C GLN A 30 17.96 14.98 -4.96
N ASP A 31 17.22 13.88 -4.79
CA ASP A 31 15.88 13.92 -4.18
C ASP A 31 15.98 14.06 -2.65
N PRO A 32 15.62 15.22 -2.07
CA PRO A 32 15.68 15.43 -0.63
C PRO A 32 14.63 14.61 0.14
N ALA A 33 13.56 14.14 -0.51
CA ALA A 33 12.57 13.26 0.10
C ALA A 33 13.02 11.80 0.13
N GLY A 34 13.99 11.42 -0.70
CA GLY A 34 14.49 10.06 -0.83
C GLY A 34 13.40 9.08 -1.24
N THR A 35 12.67 9.40 -2.30
CA THR A 35 11.53 8.62 -2.79
C THR A 35 12.00 7.23 -3.23
N LEU A 36 11.52 6.22 -2.52
CA LEU A 36 11.84 4.83 -2.77
C LEU A 36 11.16 4.30 -4.05
N PRO A 37 11.78 3.32 -4.71
CA PRO A 37 11.12 2.53 -5.75
C PRO A 37 9.76 1.96 -5.27
N PRO A 38 8.73 1.87 -6.15
CA PRO A 38 7.39 1.40 -5.75
C PRO A 38 7.33 -0.01 -5.17
N ASP A 39 8.31 -0.85 -5.53
CA ASP A 39 8.46 -2.25 -5.09
C ASP A 39 9.29 -2.40 -3.82
N ALA A 40 9.80 -1.31 -3.22
CA ALA A 40 10.69 -1.38 -2.05
C ALA A 40 10.09 -2.15 -0.86
N LYS A 41 8.76 -2.08 -0.66
CA LYS A 41 8.08 -2.87 0.38
C LYS A 41 8.01 -4.37 0.07
N GLN A 42 8.17 -4.77 -1.19
CA GLN A 42 8.08 -6.15 -1.65
C GLN A 42 9.44 -6.82 -1.74
N VAL A 43 10.45 -6.09 -2.24
CA VAL A 43 11.79 -6.65 -2.53
C VAL A 43 12.88 -6.13 -1.58
N GLY A 44 12.57 -5.13 -0.75
CA GLY A 44 13.54 -4.45 0.09
C GLY A 44 14.26 -3.32 -0.64
N ILE A 45 15.41 -2.92 -0.11
CA ILE A 45 16.25 -1.87 -0.72
C ILE A 45 17.72 -2.30 -0.76
N VAL A 46 18.50 -1.70 -1.65
CA VAL A 46 19.95 -1.89 -1.69
C VAL A 46 20.63 -0.59 -1.29
N CYS A 47 21.27 -0.58 -0.12
CA CYS A 47 22.06 0.54 0.35
C CYS A 47 23.41 0.56 -0.37
N VAL A 48 23.78 1.70 -0.93
CA VAL A 48 25.04 1.95 -1.63
C VAL A 48 25.91 2.85 -0.77
N ILE A 49 27.07 2.34 -0.39
CA ILE A 49 28.00 2.96 0.56
C ILE A 49 29.30 3.28 -0.18
N ASP A 50 29.71 4.55 -0.17
CA ASP A 50 31.00 4.92 -0.76
C ASP A 50 32.16 4.31 0.02
N ARG A 51 33.24 4.03 -0.70
CA ARG A 51 34.52 3.68 -0.09
C ARG A 51 34.95 4.75 0.91
N TRP A 52 35.14 4.36 2.17
CA TRP A 52 35.57 5.27 3.23
C TRP A 52 37.09 5.49 3.21
N LEU A 53 37.52 6.63 3.74
CA LEU A 53 38.92 7.07 3.67
C LEU A 53 39.90 6.08 4.32
N SER A 54 39.49 5.42 5.41
CA SER A 54 40.32 4.48 6.15
C SER A 54 40.19 3.03 5.69
N PHE A 55 39.64 2.73 4.50
CA PHE A 55 39.45 1.36 3.98
C PHE A 55 40.73 0.49 4.06
N PRO A 56 40.64 -0.82 4.38
CA PRO A 56 41.80 -1.68 4.48
C PRO A 56 42.50 -1.86 3.13
N VAL A 57 43.74 -1.36 3.02
CA VAL A 57 44.56 -1.47 1.79
C VAL A 57 45.59 -2.59 1.84
N SER A 58 45.79 -3.22 3.00
CA SER A 58 46.73 -4.33 3.18
C SER A 58 46.41 -5.17 4.42
N GLY A 59 46.85 -6.43 4.42
CA GLY A 59 46.73 -7.34 5.56
C GLY A 59 45.36 -8.02 5.69
N ALA A 60 45.12 -8.65 6.83
CA ALA A 60 43.92 -9.44 7.11
C ALA A 60 42.77 -8.65 7.76
N ARG A 61 42.89 -7.31 7.84
CA ARG A 61 41.86 -6.47 8.46
C ARG A 61 40.60 -6.46 7.59
N LYS A 62 39.46 -6.64 8.24
CA LYS A 62 38.14 -6.40 7.67
C LYS A 62 37.44 -5.33 8.50
N ASP A 63 36.77 -4.41 7.81
CA ASP A 63 35.90 -3.44 8.47
C ASP A 63 34.45 -3.91 8.27
N ARG A 64 33.63 -3.80 9.32
CA ARG A 64 32.21 -4.18 9.28
C ARG A 64 31.34 -2.95 9.06
N VAL A 65 30.42 -3.01 8.11
CA VAL A 65 29.44 -1.95 7.84
C VAL A 65 28.08 -2.41 8.33
N GLU A 66 27.48 -1.63 9.21
CA GLU A 66 26.17 -1.90 9.82
C GLU A 66 25.17 -0.82 9.37
N ILE A 67 24.03 -1.23 8.78
CA ILE A 67 22.94 -0.34 8.36
C ILE A 67 21.91 -0.26 9.49
N PHE A 68 21.49 0.96 9.82
CA PHE A 68 20.52 1.23 10.87
C PHE A 68 19.34 2.04 10.33
N ILE A 69 18.19 1.84 10.96
CA ILE A 69 17.02 2.70 10.81
C ILE A 69 16.80 3.43 12.13
N VAL A 70 16.55 4.74 12.06
CA VAL A 70 16.32 5.56 13.26
C VAL A 70 15.11 5.01 14.03
N GLY A 71 15.29 4.79 15.33
CA GLY A 71 14.27 4.23 16.21
C GLY A 71 14.32 2.70 16.34
N ASN A 72 15.10 2.00 15.49
CA ASN A 72 15.40 0.58 15.67
C ASN A 72 16.68 0.43 16.52
N PRO A 73 16.67 -0.32 17.64
CA PRO A 73 17.87 -0.54 18.45
C PRO A 73 18.93 -1.42 17.76
N ASP A 74 18.52 -2.27 16.81
CA ASP A 74 19.39 -3.21 16.11
C ASP A 74 19.72 -2.74 14.69
N PHE A 75 20.85 -3.20 14.14
CA PHE A 75 21.13 -3.03 12.72
C PHE A 75 20.16 -3.89 11.88
N VAL A 76 19.75 -3.38 10.73
CA VAL A 76 18.81 -4.06 9.83
C VAL A 76 19.49 -4.86 8.73
N ALA A 77 20.75 -4.53 8.43
CA ALA A 77 21.62 -5.29 7.54
C ALA A 77 23.08 -5.00 7.88
N TRP A 78 24.00 -5.87 7.47
CA TRP A 78 25.43 -5.63 7.61
C TRP A 78 26.25 -6.44 6.59
N ALA A 79 27.49 -6.03 6.38
CA ALA A 79 28.49 -6.76 5.60
C ALA A 79 29.90 -6.50 6.15
N GLU A 80 30.86 -7.33 5.75
CA GLU A 80 32.28 -7.17 6.06
C GLU A 80 33.08 -7.04 4.78
N TYR A 81 34.02 -6.10 4.76
CA TYR A 81 34.86 -5.83 3.60
C TYR A 81 36.34 -5.78 4.01
N GLY A 82 37.17 -6.50 3.25
CA GLY A 82 38.63 -6.49 3.37
C GLY A 82 39.30 -6.06 2.07
N VAL A 83 40.62 -6.20 2.01
CA VAL A 83 41.44 -5.80 0.84
C VAL A 83 40.97 -6.43 -0.48
N ALA A 84 40.44 -7.66 -0.42
CA ALA A 84 39.94 -8.37 -1.59
C ALA A 84 38.64 -7.77 -2.17
N ASP A 85 37.94 -6.97 -1.38
CA ASP A 85 36.65 -6.38 -1.73
C ASP A 85 36.80 -4.92 -2.19
N ASP A 86 38.03 -4.38 -2.30
CA ASP A 86 38.26 -2.96 -2.59
C ASP A 86 37.55 -2.51 -3.88
N ALA A 87 36.55 -1.63 -3.69
CA ALA A 87 35.70 -1.08 -4.72
C ALA A 87 35.40 0.38 -4.40
N VAL A 88 34.98 1.15 -5.40
CA VAL A 88 34.57 2.55 -5.21
C VAL A 88 33.29 2.68 -4.39
N GLU A 89 32.43 1.67 -4.43
CA GLU A 89 31.18 1.59 -3.68
C GLU A 89 30.86 0.14 -3.27
N PHE A 90 30.09 0.01 -2.20
CA PHE A 90 29.68 -1.25 -1.60
C PHE A 90 28.16 -1.32 -1.52
N ARG A 91 27.59 -2.49 -1.82
CA ARG A 91 26.13 -2.70 -1.86
C ARG A 91 25.71 -3.66 -0.76
N ILE A 92 24.73 -3.25 0.05
CA ILE A 92 24.19 -4.03 1.16
C ILE A 92 22.67 -4.06 1.04
N SER A 93 22.09 -5.25 0.84
CA SER A 93 20.65 -5.44 0.75
C SER A 93 20.01 -5.41 2.13
N VAL A 94 18.92 -4.64 2.28
CA VAL A 94 18.04 -4.63 3.44
C VAL A 94 16.74 -5.32 3.04
N ALA A 95 16.38 -6.39 3.74
CA ALA A 95 15.19 -7.17 3.46
C ALA A 95 13.90 -6.36 3.71
N PRO A 96 12.82 -6.59 2.93
CA PRO A 96 11.58 -5.83 3.04
C PRO A 96 10.95 -5.89 4.44
N GLU A 97 11.04 -7.02 5.14
CA GLU A 97 10.48 -7.20 6.49
C GLU A 97 11.23 -6.41 7.56
N LYS A 98 12.41 -5.88 7.24
CA LYS A 98 13.21 -5.01 8.12
C LYS A 98 12.91 -3.53 7.90
N LEU A 99 12.16 -3.19 6.85
CA LEU A 99 11.79 -1.80 6.57
C LEU A 99 10.57 -1.39 7.41
N PRO A 100 10.47 -0.12 7.81
CA PRO A 100 9.37 0.33 8.65
C PRO A 100 8.08 0.42 7.84
N ASP A 101 6.95 0.16 8.49
CA ASP A 101 5.63 0.39 7.91
C ASP A 101 5.13 1.83 8.19
N VAL A 102 6.00 2.81 8.00
CA VAL A 102 5.67 4.25 8.07
C VAL A 102 6.01 4.92 6.75
N ALA A 103 5.25 5.96 6.39
CA ALA A 103 5.39 6.63 5.09
C ALA A 103 6.80 7.22 4.85
N THR A 104 7.47 7.66 5.91
CA THR A 104 8.81 8.24 5.88
C THR A 104 9.61 7.70 7.05
N PHE A 105 10.88 7.37 6.80
CA PHE A 105 11.84 6.98 7.83
C PHE A 105 13.24 7.49 7.48
N GLU A 106 14.18 7.36 8.42
CA GLU A 106 15.58 7.74 8.21
C GLU A 106 16.49 6.53 8.38
N LEU A 107 17.50 6.43 7.52
CA LEU A 107 18.53 5.41 7.56
C LEU A 107 19.92 6.04 7.75
N PHE A 108 20.83 5.32 8.38
CA PHE A 108 22.25 5.69 8.48
C PHE A 108 23.10 4.43 8.58
N TYR A 109 24.41 4.56 8.46
CA TYR A 109 25.30 3.42 8.62
C TYR A 109 26.49 3.74 9.53
N THR A 110 27.05 2.69 10.13
CA THR A 110 28.29 2.78 10.91
C THR A 110 29.34 1.85 10.31
N VAL A 111 30.53 2.38 10.07
CA VAL A 111 31.71 1.60 9.70
C VAL A 111 32.49 1.29 10.98
N ARG A 112 32.44 0.03 11.41
CA ARG A 112 33.24 -0.52 12.51
C ARG A 112 34.64 -0.83 12.00
N SER A 113 35.48 0.20 11.97
CA SER A 113 36.91 0.10 11.71
C SER A 113 37.70 0.30 13.01
N ILE A 114 39.02 0.49 12.90
CA ILE A 114 39.89 0.90 14.03
C ILE A 114 39.34 2.14 14.74
N ASN A 115 38.80 3.09 13.96
CA ASN A 115 38.10 4.26 14.47
C ASN A 115 36.65 4.21 13.95
N PRO A 116 35.69 3.71 14.74
CA PRO A 116 34.31 3.63 14.32
C PRO A 116 33.77 5.00 13.91
N THR A 117 33.11 5.07 12.76
CA THR A 117 32.54 6.31 12.23
C THR A 117 31.13 6.07 11.74
N THR A 118 30.25 7.06 11.90
CA THR A 118 28.83 6.97 11.56
C THR A 118 28.48 8.05 10.53
N SER A 119 27.65 7.70 9.56
CA SER A 119 27.17 8.65 8.55
C SER A 119 26.13 9.59 9.12
N GLU A 120 25.90 10.70 8.42
CA GLU A 120 24.66 11.45 8.56
C GLU A 120 23.45 10.58 8.18
N LYS A 121 22.28 11.01 8.63
CA LYS A 121 21.01 10.32 8.37
C LYS A 121 20.46 10.73 7.01
N ARG A 122 19.98 9.75 6.24
CA ARG A 122 19.23 9.96 5.00
C ARG A 122 17.76 9.68 5.24
N ARG A 123 16.93 10.66 4.93
CA ARG A 123 15.49 10.49 4.81
C ARG A 123 15.15 9.63 3.59
N LEU A 124 14.21 8.70 3.77
CA LEU A 124 13.56 7.94 2.72
C LEU A 124 12.05 8.03 2.87
N THR A 125 11.35 8.04 1.74
CA THR A 125 9.89 8.14 1.69
C THR A 125 9.35 7.09 0.73
N TYR A 126 8.37 6.30 1.14
CA TYR A 126 7.67 5.44 0.19
C TYR A 126 6.86 6.30 -0.78
N ALA A 127 7.00 6.02 -2.07
CA ALA A 127 6.20 6.69 -3.06
C ALA A 127 4.72 6.33 -2.83
N ILE A 128 3.86 7.34 -2.62
CA ILE A 128 2.40 7.15 -2.60
C ILE A 128 1.95 7.03 -4.06
N VAL A 129 2.31 5.91 -4.70
CA VAL A 129 1.84 5.60 -6.04
C VAL A 129 0.63 4.69 -5.86
N ALA A 130 -0.51 5.14 -6.37
CA ALA A 130 -1.68 4.28 -6.39
C ALA A 130 -1.35 2.99 -7.18
N PRO A 131 -1.71 1.80 -6.68
CA PRO A 131 -1.36 0.56 -7.34
C PRO A 131 -1.90 0.58 -8.78
N PRO A 132 -1.18 -0.02 -9.76
CA PRO A 132 -1.60 -0.03 -11.15
C PRO A 132 -3.03 -0.56 -11.31
N GLN A 133 -3.83 0.14 -12.12
CA GLN A 133 -5.20 -0.26 -12.43
C GLN A 133 -5.20 -1.31 -13.54
N ARG A 134 -5.44 -2.56 -13.16
CA ARG A 134 -5.35 -3.72 -14.06
C ARG A 134 -6.46 -4.74 -13.86
N LEU A 135 -7.04 -4.81 -12.67
CA LEU A 135 -8.07 -5.80 -12.35
C LEU A 135 -9.40 -5.37 -12.97
N LYS A 136 -10.22 -6.34 -13.38
CA LYS A 136 -11.55 -6.09 -13.95
C LYS A 136 -12.47 -5.48 -12.90
N GLU A 137 -13.58 -4.89 -13.34
CA GLU A 137 -14.64 -4.46 -12.43
C GLU A 137 -15.32 -5.64 -11.75
N ALA A 138 -15.93 -5.39 -10.59
CA ALA A 138 -16.77 -6.38 -9.92
C ALA A 138 -18.13 -6.53 -10.62
N GLY A 139 -18.66 -7.74 -10.63
CA GLY A 139 -19.99 -8.08 -11.13
C GLY A 139 -21.07 -8.08 -10.05
N PHE A 140 -22.33 -8.01 -10.49
CA PHE A 140 -23.51 -7.98 -9.63
C PHE A 140 -24.53 -9.02 -10.12
N PRO A 141 -24.49 -10.26 -9.59
CA PRO A 141 -25.27 -11.37 -10.14
C PRO A 141 -26.78 -11.21 -9.95
N ASP A 142 -27.22 -10.35 -9.03
CA ASP A 142 -28.65 -10.04 -8.82
C ASP A 142 -29.17 -8.92 -9.74
N ALA A 143 -28.31 -8.28 -10.54
CA ALA A 143 -28.70 -7.19 -11.43
C ALA A 143 -29.26 -7.69 -12.76
N ASP A 144 -30.30 -7.02 -13.27
CA ASP A 144 -30.84 -7.29 -14.60
C ASP A 144 -29.85 -6.90 -15.73
N ILE A 145 -30.24 -7.14 -16.98
CA ILE A 145 -29.43 -6.81 -18.16
C ILE A 145 -29.10 -5.32 -18.31
N TRP A 146 -29.77 -4.43 -17.58
CA TRP A 146 -29.56 -3.00 -17.56
C TRP A 146 -28.78 -2.52 -16.31
N GLY A 147 -28.40 -3.46 -15.45
CA GLY A 147 -27.65 -3.23 -14.22
C GLY A 147 -28.52 -2.86 -13.02
N TYR A 148 -29.84 -3.08 -13.05
CA TYR A 148 -30.75 -2.75 -11.96
C TYR A 148 -30.98 -3.92 -11.01
N ILE A 149 -30.93 -3.64 -9.71
CA ILE A 149 -31.53 -4.46 -8.66
C ILE A 149 -32.75 -3.71 -8.13
N GLY A 150 -33.88 -4.40 -8.06
CA GLY A 150 -35.13 -3.83 -7.58
C GLY A 150 -35.76 -4.60 -6.43
N CYS A 151 -37.07 -4.40 -6.25
CA CYS A 151 -37.80 -5.06 -5.16
C CYS A 151 -38.01 -6.56 -5.40
N HIS A 152 -38.17 -7.00 -6.64
CA HIS A 152 -38.25 -8.42 -6.98
C HIS A 152 -36.86 -8.98 -7.30
N LYS A 153 -36.70 -10.31 -7.14
CA LYS A 153 -35.52 -11.02 -7.64
C LYS A 153 -35.55 -11.02 -9.17
N ASN A 154 -34.46 -10.57 -9.79
CA ASN A 154 -34.30 -10.66 -11.23
C ASN A 154 -34.04 -12.10 -11.71
N TYR A 155 -33.43 -12.93 -10.85
CA TYR A 155 -33.14 -14.34 -11.13
C TYR A 155 -33.68 -15.24 -10.01
N PRO A 156 -35.01 -15.44 -9.92
CA PRO A 156 -35.62 -16.22 -8.84
C PRO A 156 -35.22 -17.70 -8.84
N ASP A 157 -34.75 -18.23 -9.97
CA ASP A 157 -34.28 -19.61 -10.12
C ASP A 157 -32.84 -19.82 -9.60
N ASP A 158 -32.08 -18.73 -9.38
CA ASP A 158 -30.77 -18.81 -8.73
C ASP A 158 -30.96 -18.96 -7.21
N PRO A 159 -30.56 -20.10 -6.61
CA PRO A 159 -30.75 -20.34 -5.17
C PRO A 159 -29.96 -19.38 -4.28
N GLU A 160 -28.90 -18.75 -4.81
CA GLU A 160 -28.13 -17.74 -4.09
C GLU A 160 -28.68 -16.32 -4.28
N SER A 161 -29.65 -16.11 -5.18
CA SER A 161 -30.20 -14.77 -5.44
C SER A 161 -30.89 -14.21 -4.20
N LEU A 162 -30.59 -12.94 -3.90
CA LEU A 162 -31.09 -12.24 -2.73
C LEU A 162 -32.14 -11.20 -3.13
N PHE A 163 -33.13 -11.00 -2.26
CA PHE A 163 -33.88 -9.74 -2.29
C PHE A 163 -32.96 -8.60 -1.84
N ILE A 164 -33.19 -7.38 -2.35
CA ILE A 164 -32.34 -6.23 -2.07
C ILE A 164 -32.18 -5.92 -0.56
N TRP A 165 -33.18 -6.24 0.26
CA TRP A 165 -33.13 -6.08 1.72
C TRP A 165 -32.38 -7.21 2.46
N GLU A 166 -32.10 -8.32 1.78
CA GLU A 166 -31.27 -9.41 2.32
C GLU A 166 -29.79 -9.14 2.12
N GLY A 167 -29.41 -8.32 1.12
CA GLY A 167 -28.03 -7.90 0.85
C GLY A 167 -27.75 -7.71 -0.63
N GLY A 168 -26.61 -7.10 -0.95
CA GLY A 168 -26.13 -6.97 -2.33
C GLY A 168 -25.03 -7.97 -2.61
N ARG A 169 -25.25 -8.94 -3.51
CA ARG A 169 -24.18 -9.84 -3.95
C ARG A 169 -23.22 -9.11 -4.88
N VAL A 170 -21.93 -9.31 -4.65
CA VAL A 170 -20.85 -8.79 -5.47
C VAL A 170 -19.94 -9.97 -5.80
N GLU A 171 -19.54 -10.06 -7.06
CA GLU A 171 -18.62 -11.09 -7.56
C GLU A 171 -17.36 -10.43 -8.12
N ILE A 172 -16.22 -10.74 -7.52
CA ILE A 172 -14.92 -10.32 -8.04
C ILE A 172 -14.46 -11.42 -9.02
N PRO A 173 -14.36 -11.12 -10.32
CA PRO A 173 -13.94 -12.13 -11.29
C PRO A 173 -12.51 -12.58 -10.98
N PHE A 174 -12.26 -13.87 -11.16
CA PHE A 174 -10.90 -14.40 -11.05
C PHE A 174 -9.96 -13.70 -12.04
N ASP A 175 -8.74 -13.44 -11.59
CA ASP A 175 -7.66 -12.89 -12.39
C ASP A 175 -6.39 -13.74 -12.19
N ASP A 176 -5.63 -13.99 -13.26
CA ASP A 176 -4.39 -14.77 -13.19
C ASP A 176 -3.29 -14.07 -12.37
N LEU A 177 -3.49 -12.81 -11.98
CA LEU A 177 -2.64 -12.08 -11.04
C LEU A 177 -2.83 -12.49 -9.58
N PHE A 178 -3.90 -13.22 -9.25
CA PHE A 178 -4.21 -13.64 -7.89
C PHE A 178 -3.34 -14.82 -7.45
N ASP A 179 -2.76 -14.72 -6.25
CA ASP A 179 -2.11 -15.83 -5.57
C ASP A 179 -2.98 -16.31 -4.39
N LEU A 180 -2.79 -17.58 -4.01
CA LEU A 180 -3.46 -18.14 -2.84
C LEU A 180 -3.11 -17.34 -1.58
N ASN A 181 -4.13 -16.99 -0.80
CA ASN A 181 -4.06 -16.14 0.40
C ASN A 181 -3.81 -14.65 0.15
N ASP A 182 -3.83 -14.17 -1.09
CA ASP A 182 -3.98 -12.74 -1.32
C ASP A 182 -5.30 -12.24 -0.70
N VAL A 183 -5.35 -10.96 -0.33
CA VAL A 183 -6.55 -10.31 0.21
C VAL A 183 -7.10 -9.33 -0.81
N LEU A 184 -8.39 -9.45 -1.12
CA LEU A 184 -9.14 -8.48 -1.88
C LEU A 184 -9.78 -7.50 -0.89
N ARG A 185 -9.26 -6.27 -0.86
CA ARG A 185 -9.88 -5.17 -0.12
C ARG A 185 -10.89 -4.50 -1.01
N VAL A 186 -12.16 -4.61 -0.65
CA VAL A 186 -13.32 -4.18 -1.45
C VAL A 186 -13.94 -2.94 -0.84
N TYR A 187 -14.21 -1.96 -1.68
CA TYR A 187 -14.81 -0.69 -1.30
C TYR A 187 -16.20 -0.57 -1.89
N TRP A 188 -17.19 -0.29 -1.05
CA TRP A 188 -18.59 -0.07 -1.44
C TRP A 188 -19.05 1.32 -1.04
N GLN A 189 -19.69 2.04 -1.96
CA GLN A 189 -20.27 3.35 -1.67
C GLN A 189 -21.57 3.57 -2.42
N ALA A 190 -22.60 4.06 -1.73
CA ALA A 190 -23.91 4.36 -2.29
C ALA A 190 -24.01 5.82 -2.74
N TRP A 191 -24.75 6.06 -3.82
CA TRP A 191 -24.88 7.35 -4.49
C TRP A 191 -26.34 7.70 -4.76
N GLY A 192 -26.67 8.98 -4.58
CA GLY A 192 -27.99 9.56 -4.86
C GLY A 192 -28.24 9.81 -6.35
N SER A 193 -27.51 9.13 -7.23
CA SER A 193 -27.63 9.24 -8.67
C SER A 193 -27.58 7.86 -9.32
N LEU A 194 -28.02 7.78 -10.57
CA LEU A 194 -28.06 6.53 -11.34
C LEU A 194 -26.68 6.08 -11.85
N TYR A 195 -25.72 7.00 -11.93
CA TYR A 195 -24.44 6.79 -12.62
C TYR A 195 -23.23 6.93 -11.68
N GLY A 196 -23.46 6.75 -10.37
CA GLY A 196 -22.41 6.79 -9.35
C GLY A 196 -21.98 8.22 -8.99
N PRO A 197 -20.69 8.47 -8.75
CA PRO A 197 -20.19 9.80 -8.45
C PRO A 197 -20.41 10.76 -9.62
N GLY A 198 -20.76 12.00 -9.31
CA GLY A 198 -20.86 13.10 -10.26
C GLY A 198 -20.39 14.40 -9.63
N GLU A 199 -20.11 15.42 -10.43
CA GLU A 199 -19.47 16.67 -10.00
C GLU A 199 -20.24 17.41 -8.87
N LEU A 200 -21.53 17.11 -8.71
CA LEU A 200 -22.43 17.70 -7.72
C LEU A 200 -23.26 16.65 -6.94
N VAL A 201 -22.81 15.40 -6.91
CA VAL A 201 -23.53 14.32 -6.23
C VAL A 201 -22.74 13.88 -5.00
N ASP A 202 -23.26 14.22 -3.83
CA ASP A 202 -22.74 13.70 -2.58
C ASP A 202 -23.11 12.21 -2.42
N PRO A 203 -22.22 11.39 -1.85
CA PRO A 203 -22.53 10.01 -1.56
C PRO A 203 -23.60 9.92 -0.45
N LEU A 204 -24.46 8.91 -0.53
CA LEU A 204 -25.49 8.64 0.47
C LEU A 204 -24.92 7.96 1.72
N THR A 205 -23.74 7.35 1.58
CA THR A 205 -23.04 6.64 2.65
C THR A 205 -21.56 7.02 2.65
N PRO A 206 -20.85 6.82 3.77
CA PRO A 206 -19.39 6.69 3.69
C PRO A 206 -19.01 5.53 2.75
N GLU A 207 -17.75 5.52 2.34
CA GLU A 207 -17.17 4.33 1.71
C GLU A 207 -16.94 3.27 2.80
N PHE A 208 -17.44 2.06 2.55
CA PHE A 208 -17.30 0.91 3.45
C PHE A 208 -16.26 -0.06 2.90
N GLU A 209 -15.40 -0.58 3.78
CA GLU A 209 -14.36 -1.54 3.44
C GLU A 209 -14.77 -2.96 3.87
N PHE A 210 -14.57 -3.91 2.97
CA PHE A 210 -14.68 -5.35 3.21
C PHE A 210 -13.39 -6.04 2.79
N ASN A 211 -13.06 -7.17 3.41
CA ASN A 211 -11.88 -7.95 3.05
C ASN A 211 -12.28 -9.39 2.77
N GLU A 212 -11.90 -9.89 1.60
CA GLU A 212 -12.09 -11.29 1.20
C GLU A 212 -10.75 -11.94 0.87
N VAL A 213 -10.60 -13.22 1.20
CA VAL A 213 -9.36 -13.95 0.95
C VAL A 213 -9.50 -14.76 -0.32
N VAL A 214 -8.48 -14.69 -1.19
CA VAL A 214 -8.37 -15.58 -2.35
C VAL A 214 -8.06 -16.99 -1.84
N THR A 215 -9.08 -17.85 -1.88
CA THR A 215 -9.01 -19.24 -1.37
C THR A 215 -8.95 -20.28 -2.49
N ASP A 216 -9.28 -19.91 -3.73
CA ASP A 216 -9.28 -20.81 -4.87
C ASP A 216 -8.65 -20.17 -6.11
N VAL A 217 -7.41 -20.58 -6.41
CA VAL A 217 -6.68 -20.22 -7.63
C VAL A 217 -6.64 -21.35 -8.66
N VAL A 218 -7.15 -22.53 -8.30
CA VAL A 218 -7.05 -23.76 -9.10
C VAL A 218 -8.26 -23.88 -10.02
N ASN A 219 -9.47 -23.72 -9.47
CA ASN A 219 -10.70 -23.77 -10.26
C ASN A 219 -11.06 -22.42 -10.87
N LYS A 220 -10.29 -21.37 -10.57
CA LYS A 220 -10.45 -20.01 -11.11
C LYS A 220 -11.85 -19.44 -10.91
N GLN A 221 -12.45 -19.73 -9.75
CA GLN A 221 -13.78 -19.23 -9.41
C GLN A 221 -13.74 -17.76 -8.98
N ALA A 222 -14.84 -17.05 -9.21
CA ALA A 222 -15.01 -15.70 -8.71
C ALA A 222 -15.01 -15.69 -7.17
N VAL A 223 -14.42 -14.64 -6.58
CA VAL A 223 -14.52 -14.40 -5.14
C VAL A 223 -15.85 -13.70 -4.87
N LYS A 224 -16.69 -14.31 -4.05
CA LYS A 224 -18.05 -13.85 -3.77
C LYS A 224 -18.11 -13.14 -2.42
N LEU A 225 -18.79 -12.00 -2.35
CA LEU A 225 -19.13 -11.32 -1.11
C LEU A 225 -20.59 -10.83 -1.10
N VAL A 226 -21.13 -10.60 0.10
CA VAL A 226 -22.46 -10.04 0.28
C VAL A 226 -22.38 -8.77 1.13
N ILE A 227 -22.83 -7.65 0.56
CA ILE A 227 -22.87 -6.35 1.24
C ILE A 227 -24.01 -6.34 2.26
N LYS A 228 -23.63 -6.22 3.53
CA LYS A 228 -24.52 -6.23 4.72
C LYS A 228 -23.93 -5.34 5.83
N PRO A 229 -24.77 -4.84 6.77
CA PRO A 229 -26.23 -4.91 6.78
C PRO A 229 -26.90 -3.96 5.79
N PHE A 230 -28.12 -4.32 5.36
CA PHE A 230 -28.96 -3.53 4.46
C PHE A 230 -29.14 -2.08 4.91
N ALA A 231 -29.49 -1.87 6.18
CA ALA A 231 -29.87 -0.56 6.72
C ALA A 231 -28.80 0.54 6.53
N SER A 232 -27.51 0.21 6.68
CA SER A 232 -26.44 1.20 6.52
C SER A 232 -25.82 1.23 5.14
N HIS A 233 -25.81 0.11 4.41
CA HIS A 233 -25.07 -0.02 3.16
C HIS A 233 -25.92 0.15 1.90
N ILE A 234 -27.22 -0.18 1.98
CA ILE A 234 -28.09 -0.34 0.80
C ILE A 234 -29.37 0.49 0.93
N GLU A 235 -30.00 0.50 2.11
CA GLU A 235 -31.27 1.19 2.36
C GLU A 235 -31.27 2.71 2.01
N PRO A 236 -30.14 3.45 2.08
CA PRO A 236 -30.13 4.83 1.62
C PRO A 236 -30.45 4.98 0.12
N MET A 237 -30.18 3.96 -0.70
CA MET A 237 -30.54 3.94 -2.12
C MET A 237 -32.03 3.68 -2.30
N ARG A 238 -32.76 4.58 -2.97
CA ARG A 238 -34.24 4.54 -3.02
C ARG A 238 -34.78 4.39 -4.42
N ASN A 239 -34.54 5.36 -5.31
CA ASN A 239 -35.12 5.38 -6.64
C ASN A 239 -34.07 5.89 -7.64
N ASN A 240 -33.76 5.09 -8.65
CA ASN A 240 -32.72 5.41 -9.65
C ASN A 240 -31.40 5.88 -8.99
N HIS A 241 -31.04 5.22 -7.90
CA HIS A 241 -29.76 5.41 -7.21
C HIS A 241 -28.78 4.34 -7.69
N SER A 242 -27.55 4.38 -7.20
CA SER A 242 -26.53 3.39 -7.56
C SER A 242 -25.54 3.17 -6.44
N ALA A 243 -24.80 2.08 -6.53
CA ALA A 243 -23.62 1.84 -5.74
C ALA A 243 -22.42 1.57 -6.65
N THR A 244 -21.25 1.98 -6.19
CA THR A 244 -19.98 1.68 -6.85
C THR A 244 -19.20 0.66 -6.03
N VAL A 245 -18.53 -0.25 -6.72
CA VAL A 245 -17.55 -1.17 -6.15
C VAL A 245 -16.21 -0.99 -6.84
N ASN A 246 -15.17 -0.79 -6.05
CA ASN A 246 -13.80 -0.96 -6.52
C ASN A 246 -13.03 -1.81 -5.50
N TYR A 247 -11.93 -2.43 -5.92
CA TYR A 247 -11.16 -3.28 -5.02
C TYR A 247 -9.65 -3.22 -5.31
N GLN A 248 -8.87 -3.56 -4.31
CA GLN A 248 -7.42 -3.69 -4.37
C GLN A 248 -7.01 -5.13 -4.05
N LEU A 249 -6.05 -5.65 -4.82
CA LEU A 249 -5.36 -6.90 -4.48
C LEU A 249 -4.19 -6.58 -3.55
N LEU A 250 -4.19 -7.18 -2.37
CA LEU A 250 -3.14 -7.05 -1.37
C LEU A 250 -2.36 -8.36 -1.29
N ARG A 251 -1.04 -8.26 -1.40
CA ARG A 251 -0.12 -9.37 -1.14
C ARG A 251 0.73 -9.02 0.06
N ASN A 252 0.69 -9.87 1.08
CA ASN A 252 1.37 -9.61 2.36
C ASN A 252 1.02 -8.23 2.95
N GLY A 253 -0.25 -7.80 2.81
CA GLY A 253 -0.74 -6.51 3.29
C GLY A 253 -0.41 -5.30 2.40
N ILE A 254 0.30 -5.47 1.29
CA ILE A 254 0.69 -4.40 0.39
C ILE A 254 -0.24 -4.38 -0.84
N PRO A 255 -0.92 -3.26 -1.14
CA PRO A 255 -1.71 -3.13 -2.37
C PRO A 255 -0.80 -3.22 -3.61
N ILE A 256 -1.07 -4.17 -4.51
CA ILE A 256 -0.26 -4.41 -5.71
C ILE A 256 -1.00 -4.11 -7.01
N PHE A 257 -2.32 -4.25 -7.04
CA PHE A 257 -3.17 -3.87 -8.17
C PHE A 257 -4.51 -3.32 -7.67
N ARG A 258 -5.17 -2.51 -8.50
CA ARG A 258 -6.56 -2.09 -8.27
C ARG A 258 -7.45 -2.39 -9.47
N SER A 259 -8.75 -2.42 -9.20
CA SER A 259 -9.78 -2.66 -10.19
C SER A 259 -10.22 -1.41 -10.95
N PHE A 260 -10.92 -1.63 -12.07
CA PHE A 260 -11.91 -0.67 -12.55
C PHE A 260 -13.12 -0.63 -11.61
N THR A 261 -13.85 0.48 -11.63
CA THR A 261 -15.02 0.69 -10.78
C THR A 261 -16.25 0.04 -11.42
N GLY A 262 -16.80 -0.98 -10.76
CA GLY A 262 -18.10 -1.54 -11.11
C GLY A 262 -19.21 -0.66 -10.55
N LEU A 263 -20.36 -0.67 -11.24
CA LEU A 263 -21.54 0.09 -10.85
C LEU A 263 -22.79 -0.79 -10.93
N VAL A 264 -23.63 -0.72 -9.89
CA VAL A 264 -24.96 -1.32 -9.87
C VAL A 264 -26.01 -0.25 -9.59
N LYS A 265 -27.15 -0.34 -10.27
CA LYS A 265 -28.29 0.56 -10.10
C LYS A 265 -29.27 -0.06 -9.14
N VAL A 266 -29.90 0.77 -8.31
CA VAL A 266 -30.89 0.34 -7.32
C VAL A 266 -32.16 1.16 -7.48
N ASP A 267 -33.27 0.44 -7.68
CA ASP A 267 -34.61 1.01 -7.69
C ASP A 267 -35.54 0.21 -6.77
N ARG A 268 -35.75 0.77 -5.58
CA ARG A 268 -36.58 0.15 -4.53
C ARG A 268 -38.02 0.62 -4.56
N VAL A 269 -38.48 1.31 -5.60
CA VAL A 269 -39.88 1.72 -5.72
C VAL A 269 -40.77 0.47 -5.85
N ILE A 270 -41.74 0.33 -4.95
CA ILE A 270 -42.72 -0.76 -5.04
C ILE A 270 -43.65 -0.49 -6.24
N PRO A 271 -43.85 -1.45 -7.15
CA PRO A 271 -44.71 -1.25 -8.32
C PRO A 271 -46.11 -0.75 -7.95
N GLY A 272 -46.50 0.39 -8.53
CA GLY A 272 -47.81 1.00 -8.30
C GLY A 272 -47.97 1.75 -6.96
N GLN A 273 -46.90 1.89 -6.17
CA GLN A 273 -46.92 2.58 -4.88
C GLN A 273 -45.85 3.69 -4.83
N SER A 274 -45.96 4.56 -3.83
CA SER A 274 -44.93 5.58 -3.52
C SER A 274 -43.94 5.14 -2.44
N GLU A 275 -44.08 3.91 -1.95
CA GLU A 275 -43.25 3.34 -0.89
C GLU A 275 -42.05 2.58 -1.46
N TYR A 276 -41.06 2.32 -0.60
CA TYR A 276 -39.86 1.59 -0.96
C TYR A 276 -39.82 0.23 -0.26
N CYS A 277 -39.46 -0.82 -0.99
CA CYS A 277 -39.31 -2.14 -0.39
C CYS A 277 -38.14 -2.16 0.61
N ALA A 278 -38.38 -2.65 1.82
CA ALA A 278 -37.37 -2.76 2.88
C ALA A 278 -37.38 -4.13 3.58
N ASP A 279 -38.45 -4.91 3.40
CA ASP A 279 -38.62 -6.26 3.90
C ASP A 279 -39.70 -6.98 3.06
N SER A 280 -40.17 -8.15 3.49
CA SER A 280 -41.15 -8.95 2.76
C SER A 280 -42.61 -8.49 2.92
N SER A 281 -42.91 -7.46 3.71
CA SER A 281 -44.30 -7.07 4.02
C SER A 281 -45.12 -6.61 2.81
N TRP A 282 -44.47 -5.98 1.82
CA TRP A 282 -45.13 -5.47 0.61
C TRP A 282 -45.52 -6.54 -0.41
N MET A 283 -45.04 -7.78 -0.24
CA MET A 283 -45.34 -8.89 -1.15
C MET A 283 -46.66 -9.62 -0.80
N THR A 284 -47.45 -9.07 0.11
CA THR A 284 -48.72 -9.66 0.60
C THR A 284 -49.94 -9.23 -0.20
#